data_AF-A0A0A0JH28-F1
#
_entry.id   AF-A0A0A0JH28-F1
#
_cell.length_a   1.000
_cell.length_b   1.000
_cell.length_c   1.000
_cell.angle_alpha   90.00
_cell.angle_beta   90.00
_cell.angle_gamma   90.00
#
_symmetry.space_group_name_H-M   'P 1'
#
loop_
_entity.id
_entity.type
_entity.pdbx_description
1 polymer ?
#
loop_
_entity_poly.entity_id
_entity_poly.type
_entity_poly.pdbx_seq_one_letter_code
_entity_poly.pdbx_strand_id
1 'polypeptide(L)'
;MKKMTTALTALTVTAALGGTYAATAGGASAAPGPGHRDRHDAAKSVDVEILAPARGDNAGIAGAGWFVDLDIEFDDTSLAGTGFTANQLTGPAAHNNTAPFPGSFSTGADDRMPGLVVLTSTTNSTLPGFSGPGTNLANLFNLTGVTDRSKNDVELWDTWIVGAPIAGKDVTTTLTVAVIDDLNHDGIYNDAPAVVTDQNADGRIDRRDLEAIGVASKVETVDFRINGAPA
;
A
#
# COMPACT_ATOMS: atom_id res chain seq x y z
N MET A 1 -34.93 27.12 50.40
CA MET A 1 -34.45 27.53 51.74
C MET A 1 -33.37 26.57 52.20
N LYS A 2 -32.32 27.10 52.83
CA LYS A 2 -31.20 26.45 53.55
C LYS A 2 -30.09 25.76 52.74
N LYS A 3 -29.02 26.55 52.63
CA LYS A 3 -27.60 26.23 52.47
C LYS A 3 -27.12 25.19 53.49
N MET A 4 -26.07 24.45 53.15
CA MET A 4 -25.02 24.07 54.11
C MET A 4 -23.72 23.76 53.37
N THR A 5 -22.77 24.69 53.47
CA THR A 5 -21.36 24.51 53.13
C THR A 5 -20.61 24.61 54.47
N THR A 6 -19.88 23.56 54.81
CA THR A 6 -19.04 23.45 56.02
C THR A 6 -17.64 23.13 55.50
N ALA A 7 -16.68 24.05 55.48
CA ALA A 7 -15.90 24.68 56.55
C ALA A 7 -14.54 23.98 56.78
N LEU A 8 -13.50 24.81 56.76
CA LEU A 8 -12.22 24.74 57.52
C LEU A 8 -11.30 23.53 57.23
N THR A 9 -9.97 23.64 57.16
CA THR A 9 -9.07 24.38 58.05
C THR A 9 -7.67 24.49 57.40
N ALA A 10 -6.97 25.58 57.68
CA ALA A 10 -5.56 25.83 57.38
C ALA A 10 -4.64 25.37 58.53
N LEU A 11 -3.36 25.08 58.26
CA LEU A 11 -2.14 25.54 58.99
C LEU A 11 -0.90 24.82 58.40
N THR A 12 0.01 25.51 57.70
CA THR A 12 1.29 26.16 58.12
C THR A 12 2.51 25.21 58.30
N VAL A 13 3.59 25.36 57.50
CA VAL A 13 4.91 26.03 57.81
C VAL A 13 5.86 25.05 58.55
N THR A 14 7.15 24.77 58.25
CA THR A 14 8.30 25.45 57.61
C THR A 14 9.46 24.45 57.40
N ALA A 15 10.38 24.77 56.46
CA ALA A 15 11.88 24.71 56.44
C ALA A 15 12.67 23.56 57.17
N ALA A 16 13.89 23.15 56.82
CA ALA A 16 14.98 23.74 56.04
C ALA A 16 16.11 22.69 55.75
N LEU A 17 16.93 22.99 54.72
CA LEU A 17 18.40 22.90 54.62
C LEU A 17 19.17 21.57 54.84
N GLY A 18 19.89 21.17 53.77
CA GLY A 18 21.36 21.22 53.76
C GLY A 18 22.13 19.94 54.12
N GLY A 19 22.95 19.44 53.18
CA GLY A 19 24.00 18.47 53.47
C GLY A 19 24.76 18.00 52.22
N THR A 20 25.92 18.60 51.96
CA THR A 20 26.94 18.16 51.00
C THR A 20 28.02 17.34 51.72
N TYR A 21 28.38 16.16 51.20
CA TYR A 21 29.69 15.53 51.46
C TYR A 21 30.20 14.70 50.27
N ALA A 22 31.38 15.12 49.81
CA ALA A 22 32.56 14.44 49.26
C ALA A 22 32.50 13.17 48.37
N ALA A 23 33.35 13.27 47.34
CA ALA A 23 33.78 12.32 46.32
C ALA A 23 34.31 10.96 46.80
N THR A 24 34.07 9.94 45.97
CA THR A 24 34.98 8.80 45.79
C THR A 24 35.21 8.56 44.29
N ALA A 25 36.47 8.33 43.92
CA ALA A 25 36.92 8.10 42.57
C ALA A 25 36.58 6.67 42.12
N GLY A 26 35.87 6.55 41.00
CA GLY A 26 35.69 5.30 40.27
C GLY A 26 36.16 5.49 38.83
N GLY A 27 37.22 4.79 38.44
CA GLY A 27 37.68 4.75 37.05
C GLY A 27 36.63 4.07 36.18
N ALA A 28 36.09 4.80 35.20
CA ALA A 28 35.19 4.26 34.19
C ALA A 28 35.95 4.01 32.90
N SER A 29 35.89 2.75 32.46
CA SER A 29 36.36 2.23 31.18
C SER A 29 35.79 3.01 29.99
N ALA A 30 36.56 2.98 28.90
CA ALA A 30 36.29 3.61 27.62
C ALA A 30 34.81 3.58 27.18
N ALA A 31 34.32 4.74 26.74
CA ALA A 31 33.02 4.89 26.12
C ALA A 31 32.91 3.97 24.88
N PRO A 32 31.84 3.15 24.76
CA PRO A 32 31.49 2.59 23.48
C PRO A 32 30.98 3.76 22.62
N GLY A 33 31.64 3.99 21.48
CA GLY A 33 31.14 4.94 20.49
C GLY A 33 29.72 4.55 20.07
N PRO A 34 28.85 5.52 19.70
CA PRO A 34 27.53 5.20 19.20
C PRO A 34 27.67 4.64 17.78
N GLY A 35 27.97 3.34 17.73
CA GLY A 35 27.66 2.48 16.61
C GLY A 35 26.26 1.93 16.83
N HIS A 36 25.26 2.69 16.41
CA HIS A 36 23.99 2.16 15.95
C HIS A 36 23.48 3.17 14.93
N ARG A 37 23.72 2.86 13.65
CA ARG A 37 22.87 3.39 12.59
C ARG A 37 21.53 2.73 12.81
N ASP A 38 20.69 3.35 13.62
CA ASP A 38 19.26 3.11 13.57
C ASP A 38 18.83 3.56 12.17
N ARG A 39 18.92 2.63 11.20
CA ARG A 39 17.95 2.61 10.12
C ARG A 39 16.64 2.27 10.80
N HIS A 40 16.00 3.30 11.34
CA HIS A 40 14.56 3.32 11.31
C HIS A 40 14.23 3.17 9.83
N ASP A 41 13.84 1.96 9.43
CA ASP A 41 12.86 1.85 8.37
C ASP A 41 11.73 2.76 8.85
N ALA A 42 11.67 3.98 8.30
CA ALA A 42 10.56 4.87 8.55
C ALA A 42 9.32 4.03 8.25
N ALA A 43 8.41 3.92 9.23
CA ALA A 43 7.18 3.16 9.03
C ALA A 43 6.57 3.66 7.72
N LYS A 44 6.36 2.73 6.78
CA LYS A 44 5.72 3.04 5.50
C LYS A 44 4.32 3.58 5.83
N SER A 45 3.96 4.71 5.23
CA SER A 45 2.69 5.41 5.48
C SER A 45 1.50 4.75 4.79
N VAL A 46 1.74 3.69 4.03
CA VAL A 46 0.72 2.94 3.30
C VAL A 46 0.95 1.45 3.52
N ASP A 47 -0.08 0.73 3.92
CA ASP A 47 -0.11 -0.72 3.96
C ASP A 47 -0.96 -1.24 2.80
N VAL A 48 -0.55 -2.38 2.25
CA VAL A 48 -1.24 -3.04 1.14
C VAL A 48 -1.35 -4.51 1.54
N GLU A 49 -2.54 -5.08 1.44
CA GLU A 49 -2.78 -6.50 1.58
C GLU A 49 -3.36 -7.09 0.29
N ILE A 50 -2.82 -8.24 -0.13
CA ILE A 50 -3.38 -9.03 -1.24
C ILE A 50 -4.27 -10.12 -0.63
N LEU A 51 -5.57 -9.95 -0.76
CA LEU A 51 -6.58 -10.90 -0.25
C LEU A 51 -6.84 -12.05 -1.23
N ALA A 52 -6.74 -11.77 -2.53
CA ALA A 52 -6.76 -12.78 -3.58
C ALA A 52 -5.83 -12.36 -4.74
N PRO A 53 -5.11 -13.32 -5.37
CA PRO A 53 -4.98 -14.72 -4.98
C PRO A 53 -4.14 -14.89 -3.71
N ALA A 54 -4.30 -16.02 -3.01
CA ALA A 54 -3.41 -16.41 -1.92
C ALA A 54 -2.19 -17.19 -2.44
N ARG A 55 -1.14 -17.25 -1.61
CA ARG A 55 0.09 -17.97 -1.95
C ARG A 55 -0.19 -19.45 -2.20
N GLY A 56 0.21 -19.92 -3.38
CA GLY A 56 0.06 -21.31 -3.78
C GLY A 56 -1.29 -21.67 -4.38
N ASP A 57 -2.20 -20.71 -4.55
CA ASP A 57 -3.47 -20.94 -5.21
C ASP A 57 -3.30 -21.44 -6.64
N ASN A 58 -4.25 -22.23 -7.11
CA ASN A 58 -4.41 -22.60 -8.52
C ASN A 58 -5.67 -21.94 -9.05
N ALA A 59 -5.53 -20.70 -9.52
CA ALA A 59 -6.64 -19.78 -9.72
C ALA A 59 -7.15 -19.75 -11.17
N GLY A 60 -8.44 -19.52 -11.32
CA GLY A 60 -9.09 -19.26 -12.61
C GLY A 60 -9.45 -20.51 -13.42
N ILE A 61 -9.89 -20.26 -14.66
CA ILE A 61 -10.34 -21.22 -15.65
C ILE A 61 -9.79 -20.77 -17.01
N ALA A 62 -9.09 -21.67 -17.71
CA ALA A 62 -8.51 -21.43 -19.03
C ALA A 62 -7.66 -20.14 -19.14
N GLY A 63 -7.01 -19.74 -18.05
CA GLY A 63 -6.18 -18.53 -17.91
C GLY A 63 -6.89 -17.26 -17.48
N ALA A 64 -8.21 -17.30 -17.28
CA ALA A 64 -9.05 -16.16 -16.93
C ALA A 64 -9.88 -16.45 -15.68
N GLY A 65 -10.72 -15.52 -15.24
CA GLY A 65 -11.68 -15.69 -14.14
C GLY A 65 -11.04 -15.86 -12.76
N TRP A 66 -9.80 -15.41 -12.59
CA TRP A 66 -9.15 -15.29 -11.29
C TRP A 66 -9.25 -13.84 -10.79
N PHE A 67 -9.19 -13.67 -9.48
CA PHE A 67 -9.35 -12.36 -8.84
C PHE A 67 -8.01 -11.75 -8.47
N VAL A 68 -7.95 -10.43 -8.55
CA VAL A 68 -7.04 -9.61 -7.73
C VAL A 68 -7.92 -8.83 -6.78
N ASP A 69 -7.71 -8.98 -5.49
CA ASP A 69 -8.49 -8.32 -4.44
C ASP A 69 -7.54 -7.72 -3.43
N LEU A 70 -7.63 -6.41 -3.24
CA LEU A 70 -6.69 -5.60 -2.48
C LEU A 70 -7.40 -4.83 -1.38
N ASP A 71 -6.77 -4.81 -0.22
CA ASP A 71 -7.02 -3.83 0.84
C ASP A 71 -5.82 -2.89 0.92
N ILE A 72 -6.08 -1.58 0.95
CA ILE A 72 -5.04 -0.55 0.95
C ILE A 72 -5.38 0.48 2.04
N GLU A 73 -4.55 0.51 3.08
CA GLU A 73 -4.68 1.44 4.20
C GLU A 73 -3.63 2.54 4.08
N PHE A 74 -4.08 3.79 4.15
CA PHE A 74 -3.21 4.96 4.18
C PHE A 74 -3.29 5.61 5.56
N ASP A 75 -2.17 5.63 6.26
CA ASP A 75 -2.03 6.23 7.58
C ASP A 75 -1.78 7.75 7.47
N ASP A 76 -2.31 8.51 8.43
CA ASP A 76 -2.05 9.94 8.60
C ASP A 76 -2.28 10.80 7.33
N THR A 77 -3.23 10.41 6.48
CA THR A 77 -3.57 11.14 5.25
C THR A 77 -5.08 11.39 5.11
N SER A 78 -5.41 12.21 4.13
CA SER A 78 -6.81 12.44 3.75
C SER A 78 -7.14 11.67 2.48
N LEU A 79 -8.43 11.43 2.22
CA LEU A 79 -8.89 10.83 0.96
C LEU A 79 -8.39 11.59 -0.29
N ALA A 80 -8.15 12.89 -0.19
CA ALA A 80 -7.55 13.65 -1.29
C ALA A 80 -6.04 13.39 -1.42
N GLY A 81 -5.34 13.17 -0.30
CA GLY A 81 -3.91 12.87 -0.28
C GLY A 81 -3.58 11.46 -0.77
N THR A 82 -4.53 10.51 -0.71
CA THR A 82 -4.37 9.19 -1.36
C THR A 82 -4.35 9.27 -2.89
N GLY A 83 -4.68 10.43 -3.46
CA GLY A 83 -4.92 10.57 -4.90
C GLY A 83 -6.27 10.05 -5.36
N PHE A 84 -7.12 9.55 -4.45
CA PHE A 84 -8.41 8.99 -4.80
C PHE A 84 -9.34 10.03 -5.42
N THR A 85 -9.76 9.80 -6.66
CA THR A 85 -10.59 10.79 -7.40
C THR A 85 -12.07 10.47 -7.36
N ALA A 86 -12.46 9.18 -7.38
CA ALA A 86 -13.84 8.71 -7.26
C ALA A 86 -13.93 7.17 -7.26
N ASN A 87 -15.06 6.61 -6.83
CA ASN A 87 -15.31 5.16 -6.89
C ASN A 87 -15.16 4.62 -8.32
N GLN A 88 -14.59 3.42 -8.45
CA GLN A 88 -14.45 2.71 -9.72
C GLN A 88 -15.56 1.67 -9.84
N LEU A 89 -16.20 1.67 -11.00
CA LEU A 89 -17.10 0.61 -11.44
C LEU A 89 -17.00 0.53 -12.95
N THR A 90 -16.00 -0.21 -13.43
CA THR A 90 -15.57 -0.23 -14.82
C THR A 90 -15.53 -1.67 -15.34
N GLY A 91 -15.32 -1.80 -16.65
CA GLY A 91 -15.23 -3.09 -17.34
C GLY A 91 -16.02 -3.10 -18.64
N PRO A 92 -15.71 -4.02 -19.57
CA PRO A 92 -16.27 -4.04 -20.92
C PRO A 92 -17.76 -4.44 -21.02
N ALA A 93 -18.51 -4.50 -19.92
CA ALA A 93 -19.92 -4.89 -19.90
C ALA A 93 -20.69 -4.30 -18.70
N ALA A 94 -22.01 -4.16 -18.85
CA ALA A 94 -22.88 -3.61 -17.81
C ALA A 94 -23.22 -4.67 -16.74
N HIS A 95 -22.65 -4.54 -15.55
CA HIS A 95 -22.82 -5.50 -14.43
C HIS A 95 -23.32 -4.83 -13.13
N ASN A 96 -24.19 -3.82 -13.21
CA ASN A 96 -24.56 -3.02 -12.04
C ASN A 96 -26.05 -2.67 -11.93
N ASN A 97 -26.48 -2.36 -10.70
CA ASN A 97 -27.81 -1.84 -10.36
C ASN A 97 -28.03 -0.37 -10.82
N THR A 98 -27.01 0.27 -11.41
CA THR A 98 -27.05 1.55 -12.12
C THR A 98 -25.99 1.56 -13.24
N ALA A 99 -25.90 2.62 -14.04
CA ALA A 99 -24.85 2.75 -15.05
C ALA A 99 -23.44 2.67 -14.40
N PRO A 100 -22.41 2.15 -15.11
CA PRO A 100 -21.01 2.22 -14.67
C PRO A 100 -20.60 3.65 -14.28
N PHE A 101 -19.65 3.79 -13.33
CA PHE A 101 -19.05 5.09 -13.08
C PHE A 101 -18.25 5.53 -14.32
N PRO A 102 -18.15 6.85 -14.62
CA PRO A 102 -17.22 7.32 -15.65
C PRO A 102 -15.79 6.82 -15.35
N GLY A 103 -14.92 6.70 -16.34
CA GLY A 103 -13.54 6.23 -16.16
C GLY A 103 -13.05 5.45 -17.38
N SER A 104 -11.73 5.27 -17.51
CA SER A 104 -11.18 4.36 -18.51
C SER A 104 -11.08 2.93 -17.95
N PHE A 105 -10.89 1.95 -18.84
CA PHE A 105 -10.59 0.56 -18.48
C PHE A 105 -9.51 0.07 -19.42
N SER A 106 -8.27 0.22 -19.01
CA SER A 106 -7.09 -0.05 -19.83
C SER A 106 -5.87 -0.31 -18.96
N THR A 107 -4.77 -0.74 -19.55
CA THR A 107 -3.48 -0.84 -18.85
C THR A 107 -2.92 0.54 -18.54
N GLY A 108 -2.23 0.68 -17.41
CA GLY A 108 -1.55 1.91 -16.99
C GLY A 108 -1.84 2.27 -15.54
N ALA A 109 -1.47 3.49 -15.17
CA ALA A 109 -1.85 4.09 -13.89
C ALA A 109 -3.37 4.22 -13.80
N ASP A 110 -3.93 3.92 -12.64
CA ASP A 110 -5.36 3.95 -12.39
C ASP A 110 -5.88 5.39 -12.29
N ASP A 111 -6.97 5.70 -13.01
CA ASP A 111 -7.58 7.05 -13.00
C ASP A 111 -8.13 7.45 -11.61
N ARG A 112 -8.41 6.45 -10.76
CA ARG A 112 -9.01 6.52 -9.41
C ARG A 112 -8.02 6.23 -8.31
N MET A 113 -6.99 5.45 -8.57
CA MET A 113 -5.87 5.21 -7.65
C MET A 113 -4.51 5.45 -8.35
N PRO A 114 -4.18 6.71 -8.67
CA PRO A 114 -3.05 7.04 -9.55
C PRO A 114 -1.66 6.72 -8.96
N GLY A 115 -1.56 6.39 -7.66
CA GLY A 115 -0.35 5.90 -7.03
C GLY A 115 -0.16 4.38 -7.06
N LEU A 116 -1.19 3.61 -7.46
CA LEU A 116 -1.17 2.16 -7.41
C LEU A 116 -0.42 1.54 -8.59
N VAL A 117 0.43 0.56 -8.30
CA VAL A 117 1.08 -0.31 -9.29
C VAL A 117 0.75 -1.77 -9.01
N VAL A 118 0.23 -2.45 -10.03
CA VAL A 118 -0.07 -3.89 -10.00
C VAL A 118 0.60 -4.57 -11.19
N LEU A 119 1.46 -5.55 -10.93
CA LEU A 119 2.22 -6.27 -11.95
C LEU A 119 1.98 -7.77 -11.83
N THR A 120 2.00 -8.48 -12.96
CA THR A 120 2.18 -9.94 -12.95
C THR A 120 3.37 -10.35 -13.80
N SER A 121 4.22 -11.23 -13.26
CA SER A 121 5.51 -11.59 -13.85
C SER A 121 5.43 -12.32 -15.20
N THR A 122 4.22 -12.76 -15.59
CA THR A 122 3.96 -13.46 -16.86
C THR A 122 3.00 -12.69 -17.77
N THR A 123 2.75 -11.42 -17.49
CA THR A 123 1.95 -10.54 -18.36
C THR A 123 2.48 -10.60 -19.79
N ASN A 124 1.59 -10.75 -20.76
CA ASN A 124 1.93 -10.88 -22.17
C ASN A 124 2.53 -9.58 -22.73
N SER A 125 3.59 -9.66 -23.54
CA SER A 125 4.25 -8.49 -24.13
C SER A 125 3.86 -8.19 -25.58
N THR A 126 2.90 -8.95 -26.12
CA THR A 126 2.50 -8.93 -27.54
C THR A 126 1.04 -8.56 -27.75
N LEU A 127 0.22 -8.55 -26.68
CA LEU A 127 -1.15 -8.06 -26.74
C LEU A 127 -1.17 -6.53 -26.85
N PRO A 128 -2.05 -5.93 -27.66
CA PRO A 128 -2.20 -4.48 -27.72
C PRO A 128 -2.46 -3.87 -26.34
N GLY A 129 -1.70 -2.83 -25.99
CA GLY A 129 -1.75 -2.17 -24.68
C GLY A 129 -0.84 -2.79 -23.62
N PHE A 130 -0.36 -4.02 -23.81
CA PHE A 130 0.51 -4.68 -22.83
C PHE A 130 1.99 -4.59 -23.23
N SER A 131 2.83 -4.33 -22.23
CA SER A 131 4.30 -4.19 -22.35
C SER A 131 5.03 -5.30 -21.57
N GLY A 132 4.40 -6.47 -21.38
CA GLY A 132 4.99 -7.58 -20.67
C GLY A 132 4.91 -7.41 -19.15
N PRO A 133 5.83 -8.03 -18.38
CA PRO A 133 5.80 -8.02 -16.90
C PRO A 133 5.80 -6.63 -16.25
N GLY A 134 6.27 -5.60 -16.96
CA GLY A 134 6.25 -4.21 -16.48
C GLY A 134 4.97 -3.44 -16.74
N THR A 135 3.96 -4.05 -17.37
CA THR A 135 2.67 -3.39 -17.60
C THR A 135 2.01 -3.12 -16.26
N ASN A 136 1.73 -1.84 -15.93
CA ASN A 136 0.89 -1.54 -14.78
C ASN A 136 -0.56 -1.95 -15.09
N LEU A 137 -1.13 -2.81 -14.27
CA LEU A 137 -2.47 -3.37 -14.42
C LEU A 137 -3.50 -2.69 -13.50
N ALA A 138 -3.10 -1.66 -12.74
CA ALA A 138 -3.97 -0.99 -11.76
C ALA A 138 -5.27 -0.47 -12.40
N ASN A 139 -5.19 0.18 -13.57
CA ASN A 139 -6.37 0.72 -14.25
C ASN A 139 -7.29 -0.33 -14.92
N LEU A 140 -7.07 -1.62 -14.63
CA LEU A 140 -7.95 -2.73 -15.00
C LEU A 140 -8.85 -3.19 -13.85
N PHE A 141 -8.78 -2.56 -12.68
CA PHE A 141 -9.67 -2.91 -11.58
C PHE A 141 -11.12 -2.59 -11.90
N ASN A 142 -12.03 -3.46 -11.49
CA ASN A 142 -13.45 -3.29 -11.76
C ASN A 142 -14.13 -2.42 -10.71
N LEU A 143 -13.73 -2.57 -9.45
CA LEU A 143 -14.40 -2.02 -8.29
C LEU A 143 -13.38 -1.34 -7.40
N THR A 144 -13.56 -0.05 -7.12
CA THR A 144 -12.80 0.65 -6.08
C THR A 144 -13.79 1.35 -5.16
N GLY A 145 -13.65 1.13 -3.86
CA GLY A 145 -14.52 1.71 -2.85
C GLY A 145 -13.74 2.21 -1.64
N VAL A 146 -14.27 3.24 -0.99
CA VAL A 146 -13.77 3.70 0.30
C VAL A 146 -14.50 2.94 1.41
N THR A 147 -13.77 2.26 2.28
CA THR A 147 -14.33 1.40 3.34
C THR A 147 -14.18 2.01 4.73
N ASP A 148 -13.08 2.73 5.00
CA ASP A 148 -12.88 3.52 6.22
C ASP A 148 -12.32 4.93 5.90
N ARG A 149 -12.68 5.91 6.73
CA ARG A 149 -12.20 7.30 6.71
C ARG A 149 -12.01 7.87 8.13
N SER A 150 -11.81 7.01 9.12
CA SER A 150 -11.73 7.40 10.53
C SER A 150 -10.33 7.88 10.90
N LYS A 151 -10.23 8.79 11.87
CA LYS A 151 -8.97 9.17 12.56
C LYS A 151 -7.75 9.62 11.72
N ASN A 152 -7.98 10.12 10.50
CA ASN A 152 -6.92 10.46 9.51
C ASN A 152 -6.32 9.25 8.81
N ASP A 153 -7.02 8.13 8.85
CA ASP A 153 -6.70 6.93 8.10
C ASP A 153 -7.74 6.78 6.99
N VAL A 154 -7.32 6.21 5.86
CA VAL A 154 -8.18 5.94 4.71
C VAL A 154 -7.96 4.51 4.27
N GLU A 155 -9.03 3.73 4.26
CA GLU A 155 -9.01 2.36 3.74
C GLU A 155 -9.74 2.36 2.39
N LEU A 156 -9.06 1.87 1.37
CA LEU A 156 -9.57 1.66 0.02
C LEU A 156 -9.55 0.18 -0.31
N TRP A 157 -10.64 -0.30 -0.89
CA TRP A 157 -10.76 -1.66 -1.38
C TRP A 157 -10.79 -1.65 -2.90
N ASP A 158 -10.01 -2.52 -3.53
CA ASP A 158 -9.94 -2.62 -4.98
C ASP A 158 -10.09 -4.09 -5.43
N THR A 159 -11.04 -4.38 -6.32
CA THR A 159 -11.25 -5.73 -6.86
C THR A 159 -11.27 -5.76 -8.38
N TRP A 160 -10.55 -6.71 -8.95
CA TRP A 160 -10.51 -7.04 -10.37
C TRP A 160 -10.80 -8.52 -10.60
N ILE A 161 -11.66 -8.83 -11.58
CA ILE A 161 -11.71 -10.16 -12.19
C ILE A 161 -10.97 -10.15 -13.52
N VAL A 162 -9.93 -10.97 -13.62
CA VAL A 162 -9.10 -11.07 -14.82
C VAL A 162 -9.87 -11.82 -15.91
N GLY A 163 -10.57 -11.09 -16.76
CA GLY A 163 -11.51 -11.65 -17.74
C GLY A 163 -10.88 -12.32 -18.97
N ALA A 164 -9.56 -12.24 -19.16
CA ALA A 164 -8.86 -12.77 -20.33
C ALA A 164 -7.49 -13.36 -19.93
N PRO A 165 -6.92 -14.29 -20.72
CA PRO A 165 -5.63 -14.95 -20.42
C PRO A 165 -4.42 -14.06 -20.70
N ILE A 166 -4.44 -12.83 -20.18
CA ILE A 166 -3.42 -11.79 -20.39
C ILE A 166 -2.07 -12.13 -19.75
N ALA A 167 -2.06 -12.99 -18.73
CA ALA A 167 -0.86 -13.44 -18.02
C ALA A 167 -0.50 -14.91 -18.30
N GLY A 168 -1.11 -15.49 -19.35
CA GLY A 168 -0.85 -16.86 -19.78
C GLY A 168 -1.89 -17.88 -19.29
N LYS A 169 -1.58 -19.16 -19.52
CA LYS A 169 -2.39 -20.32 -19.13
C LYS A 169 -1.46 -21.40 -18.60
N ASP A 170 -1.89 -22.10 -17.56
CA ASP A 170 -1.15 -23.22 -16.97
C ASP A 170 0.28 -22.85 -16.53
N VAL A 171 0.43 -21.66 -15.95
CA VAL A 171 1.72 -21.05 -15.66
C VAL A 171 1.77 -20.54 -14.21
N THR A 172 2.94 -20.65 -13.59
CA THR A 172 3.20 -20.00 -12.29
C THR A 172 3.60 -18.55 -12.54
N THR A 173 3.01 -17.64 -11.78
CA THR A 173 3.25 -16.21 -11.87
C THR A 173 3.36 -15.61 -10.49
N THR A 174 3.96 -14.43 -10.43
CA THR A 174 4.06 -13.61 -9.21
C THR A 174 3.25 -12.35 -9.42
N LEU A 175 2.24 -12.13 -8.58
CA LEU A 175 1.57 -10.85 -8.44
C LEU A 175 2.45 -9.96 -7.56
N THR A 176 2.75 -8.74 -8.01
CA THR A 176 3.51 -7.73 -7.27
C THR A 176 2.69 -6.45 -7.19
N VAL A 177 2.50 -5.91 -5.98
CA VAL A 177 1.67 -4.73 -5.74
C VAL A 177 2.41 -3.74 -4.85
N ALA A 178 2.33 -2.45 -5.17
CA ALA A 178 2.82 -1.38 -4.32
C ALA A 178 2.11 -0.06 -4.62
N VAL A 179 2.19 0.87 -3.66
CA VAL A 179 1.87 2.29 -3.89
C VAL A 179 3.17 3.06 -4.05
N ILE A 180 3.30 3.80 -5.16
CA ILE A 180 4.44 4.67 -5.45
C ILE A 180 4.40 5.87 -4.50
N ASP A 181 5.59 6.28 -4.05
CA ASP A 181 5.73 7.43 -3.16
C ASP A 181 5.31 8.74 -3.85
N ASP A 182 5.06 9.78 -3.07
CA ASP A 182 4.90 11.14 -3.60
C ASP A 182 6.28 11.68 -4.00
N LEU A 183 6.68 11.32 -5.23
CA LEU A 183 8.00 11.59 -5.80
C LEU A 183 8.17 13.07 -6.15
N ASN A 184 7.08 13.76 -6.45
CA ASN A 184 7.08 15.18 -6.81
C ASN A 184 6.85 16.12 -5.60
N HIS A 185 6.48 15.56 -4.46
CA HIS A 185 6.24 16.23 -3.17
C HIS A 185 5.07 17.22 -3.19
N ASP A 186 3.99 16.93 -3.94
CA ASP A 186 2.76 17.73 -3.96
C ASP A 186 1.75 17.36 -2.86
N GLY A 187 2.07 16.33 -2.07
CA GLY A 187 1.24 15.78 -0.99
C GLY A 187 0.22 14.75 -1.45
N ILE A 188 0.32 14.24 -2.68
CA ILE A 188 -0.63 13.30 -3.28
C ILE A 188 0.10 12.09 -3.87
N TYR A 189 -0.34 10.87 -3.53
CA TYR A 189 0.19 9.66 -4.14
C TYR A 189 -0.37 9.46 -5.57
N ASN A 190 0.24 10.10 -6.57
CA ASN A 190 -0.23 10.08 -7.96
C ASN A 190 0.88 9.83 -9.02
N ASP A 191 2.06 9.39 -8.59
CA ASP A 191 3.26 9.29 -9.43
C ASP A 191 3.47 7.89 -10.05
N ALA A 192 2.46 7.01 -10.06
CA ALA A 192 2.65 5.67 -10.61
C ALA A 192 2.90 5.69 -12.13
N PRO A 193 3.92 4.97 -12.62
CA PRO A 193 4.15 4.87 -14.05
C PRO A 193 3.11 3.96 -14.71
N ALA A 194 2.79 4.24 -15.97
CA ALA A 194 1.97 3.34 -16.79
C ALA A 194 2.69 2.02 -17.13
N VAL A 195 4.02 2.07 -17.23
CA VAL A 195 4.88 0.91 -17.47
C VAL A 195 6.11 1.03 -16.57
N VAL A 196 6.34 0.01 -15.75
CA VAL A 196 7.56 -0.14 -14.96
C VAL A 196 8.65 -0.71 -15.87
N THR A 197 9.81 -0.06 -15.90
CA THR A 197 11.00 -0.57 -16.60
C THR A 197 11.95 -1.22 -15.60
N ASP A 198 12.80 -2.13 -16.07
CA ASP A 198 13.91 -2.71 -15.31
C ASP A 198 14.88 -1.59 -14.90
N GLN A 199 14.82 -1.19 -13.63
CA GLN A 199 15.58 -0.07 -13.07
C GLN A 199 16.99 -0.49 -12.67
N ASN A 200 17.16 -1.76 -12.30
CA ASN A 200 18.41 -2.28 -11.76
C ASN A 200 19.27 -3.03 -12.81
N ALA A 201 18.73 -3.17 -14.03
CA ALA A 201 19.34 -3.83 -15.18
C ALA A 201 19.65 -5.32 -14.97
N ASP A 202 18.87 -6.04 -14.15
CA ASP A 202 19.02 -7.47 -13.92
C ASP A 202 18.20 -8.36 -14.87
N GLY A 203 17.43 -7.74 -15.78
CA GLY A 203 16.64 -8.38 -16.81
C GLY A 203 15.27 -8.88 -16.31
N ARG A 204 14.86 -8.52 -15.09
CA ARG A 204 13.54 -8.80 -14.53
C ARG A 204 12.83 -7.48 -14.22
N ILE A 205 11.52 -7.57 -14.06
CA ILE A 205 10.70 -6.46 -13.56
C ILE A 205 9.99 -7.01 -12.33
N ASP A 206 10.46 -6.61 -11.16
CA ASP A 206 10.01 -7.12 -9.88
C ASP A 206 10.04 -6.06 -8.76
N ARG A 207 9.93 -6.54 -7.52
CA ARG A 207 10.01 -5.75 -6.30
C ARG A 207 11.16 -4.75 -6.30
N ARG A 208 12.34 -5.14 -6.77
CA ARG A 208 13.54 -4.30 -6.71
C ARG A 208 13.42 -3.09 -7.61
N ASP A 209 12.70 -3.21 -8.73
CA ASP A 209 12.46 -2.11 -9.64
C ASP A 209 11.48 -1.09 -9.05
N LEU A 210 10.44 -1.57 -8.36
CA LEU A 210 9.53 -0.70 -7.61
C LEU A 210 10.26 0.01 -6.46
N GLU A 211 11.06 -0.72 -5.68
CA GLU A 211 11.88 -0.14 -4.61
C GLU A 211 12.88 0.89 -5.15
N ALA A 212 13.41 0.70 -6.36
CA ALA A 212 14.32 1.65 -7.01
C ALA A 212 13.60 2.90 -7.54
N ILE A 213 12.33 2.80 -7.96
CA ILE A 213 11.49 3.97 -8.31
C ILE A 213 11.19 4.80 -7.05
N GLY A 214 10.87 4.12 -5.95
CA GLY A 214 10.41 4.74 -4.70
C GLY A 214 8.96 4.37 -4.40
N VAL A 215 8.72 3.80 -3.22
CA VAL A 215 7.40 3.29 -2.80
C VAL A 215 7.00 3.86 -1.44
N ALA A 216 5.74 4.27 -1.31
CA ALA A 216 5.11 4.67 -0.05
C ALA A 216 4.73 3.46 0.81
N SER A 217 4.49 2.30 0.18
CA SER A 217 4.15 1.05 0.85
C SER A 217 5.33 0.09 0.96
N LYS A 218 5.13 -1.03 1.67
CA LYS A 218 5.91 -2.24 1.35
C LYS A 218 5.47 -2.77 -0.01
N VAL A 219 6.38 -3.40 -0.73
CA VAL A 219 6.01 -4.12 -1.94
C VAL A 219 5.46 -5.49 -1.53
N GLU A 220 4.21 -5.77 -1.84
CA GLU A 220 3.61 -7.07 -1.61
C GLU A 220 3.79 -7.99 -2.80
N THR A 221 4.02 -9.27 -2.52
CA THR A 221 4.23 -10.28 -3.56
C THR A 221 3.58 -11.62 -3.22
N VAL A 222 2.81 -12.15 -4.15
CA VAL A 222 2.18 -13.48 -4.04
C VAL A 222 2.51 -14.33 -5.25
N ASP A 223 3.05 -15.53 -5.00
CA ASP A 223 3.25 -16.55 -6.02
C ASP A 223 2.04 -17.49 -6.08
N PHE A 224 1.50 -17.67 -7.26
CA PHE A 224 0.34 -18.55 -7.50
C PHE A 224 0.41 -19.17 -8.90
N ARG A 225 -0.43 -20.17 -9.16
CA ARG A 225 -0.59 -20.78 -10.48
C ARG A 225 -1.86 -20.26 -11.14
N ILE A 226 -1.74 -19.82 -12.39
CA ILE A 226 -2.88 -19.58 -13.29
C ILE A 226 -3.28 -20.91 -13.91
N ASN A 227 -4.51 -21.35 -13.65
CA ASN A 227 -5.04 -22.60 -14.13
C ASN A 227 -5.36 -22.53 -15.64
N GLY A 228 -4.89 -23.50 -16.42
CA GLY A 228 -5.16 -23.61 -17.86
C GLY A 228 -6.33 -24.52 -18.24
N ALA A 229 -6.92 -25.26 -17.29
CA ALA A 229 -8.00 -26.21 -17.54
C ALA A 229 -9.32 -25.49 -17.91
N PRO A 230 -10.16 -26.09 -18.77
CA PRO A 230 -11.50 -25.58 -19.05
C PRO A 230 -12.45 -25.76 -17.84
N ALA A 231 -13.61 -25.09 -17.89
CA ALA A 231 -14.69 -25.22 -16.91
C ALA A 231 -15.36 -26.60 -16.96
#